data_AF-M7ZTU3-F1
#
_entry.id   AF-M7ZTU3-F1
#
_cell.length_a   1.000
_cell.length_b   1.000
_cell.length_c   1.000
_cell.angle_alpha   90.00
_cell.angle_beta   90.00
_cell.angle_gamma   90.00
#
_symmetry.space_group_name_H-M   'P 1'
#
loop_
_entity.id
_entity.type
_entity.pdbx_description
1 polymer ?
#
loop_
_entity_poly.entity_id
_entity_poly.type
_entity_poly.pdbx_seq_one_letter_code
_entity_poly.pdbx_strand_id
1 'polypeptide(L)'
;MDEPVIFHLNFVKILEVVTKHFELDPPVISAVERTDGVGYQGVVHVQLNQDDENSYKVIYGYGEDAADASNIGAREALKFLHHFLNFSLVDLHMYEYWEVVLSLIEDRDHWLELGEHKNKKLKQERDMLEEMTNKQES
;
A
#
# COMPACT_ATOMS: atom_id res chain seq x y z
N MET A 1 15.73 -16.00 9.62
CA MET A 1 15.19 -15.87 8.26
C MET A 1 13.96 -15.02 8.43
N ASP A 2 14.10 -13.75 8.10
CA ASP A 2 13.02 -12.79 8.23
C ASP A 2 12.06 -13.01 7.06
N GLU A 3 10.78 -13.11 7.37
CA GLU A 3 9.72 -13.32 6.39
C GLU A 3 9.74 -12.20 5.34
N PRO A 4 9.43 -12.49 4.06
CA PRO A 4 9.40 -11.47 3.02
C PRO A 4 8.38 -10.38 3.39
N VAL A 5 8.85 -9.14 3.55
CA VAL A 5 7.98 -7.98 3.70
C VAL A 5 7.29 -7.76 2.36
N ILE A 6 6.03 -8.18 2.28
CA ILE A 6 5.17 -7.91 1.13
C ILE A 6 4.83 -6.43 1.16
N PHE A 7 5.33 -5.66 0.20
CA PHE A 7 4.89 -4.28 -0.02
C PHE A 7 3.39 -4.29 -0.37
N HIS A 8 2.56 -3.76 0.52
CA HIS A 8 1.12 -3.66 0.28
C HIS A 8 0.84 -2.42 -0.57
N LEU A 9 0.72 -2.59 -1.88
CA LEU A 9 0.22 -1.56 -2.79
C LEU A 9 -1.16 -1.08 -2.31
N ASN A 10 -1.38 0.23 -2.28
CA ASN A 10 -2.68 0.81 -1.92
C ASN A 10 -3.60 0.87 -3.16
N PHE A 11 -4.25 -0.26 -3.44
CA PHE A 11 -5.19 -0.43 -4.55
C PHE A 11 -6.44 0.45 -4.41
N VAL A 12 -6.84 0.81 -3.19
CA VAL A 12 -7.92 1.79 -2.97
C VAL A 12 -7.57 3.09 -3.66
N LYS A 13 -6.35 3.60 -3.44
CA LYS A 13 -5.94 4.86 -4.04
C LYS A 13 -5.83 4.79 -5.56
N ILE A 14 -5.34 3.66 -6.07
CA ILE A 14 -5.25 3.40 -7.51
C ILE A 14 -6.65 3.39 -8.14
N LEU A 15 -7.63 2.75 -7.50
CA LEU A 15 -9.00 2.70 -7.97
C LEU A 15 -9.66 4.08 -8.05
N GLU A 16 -9.44 4.94 -7.05
CA GLU A 16 -9.91 6.34 -7.09
C GLU A 16 -9.35 7.12 -8.29
N VAL A 17 -8.06 6.90 -8.61
CA VAL A 17 -7.42 7.57 -9.75
C VAL A 17 -7.98 7.05 -11.07
N VAL A 18 -8.16 5.74 -11.21
CA VAL A 18 -8.68 5.11 -12.43
C VAL A 18 -10.11 5.52 -12.68
N THR A 19 -11.00 5.42 -11.68
CA THR A 19 -12.41 5.83 -11.81
C THR A 19 -12.52 7.30 -12.22
N LYS A 20 -11.73 8.18 -11.61
CA LYS A 20 -11.67 9.59 -12.02
C LYS A 20 -11.17 9.78 -13.45
N HIS A 21 -10.15 9.03 -13.87
CA HIS A 21 -9.59 9.14 -15.23
C HIS A 21 -10.62 8.80 -16.31
N PHE A 22 -11.47 7.81 -16.04
CA PHE A 22 -12.55 7.39 -16.94
C PHE A 22 -13.87 8.12 -16.70
N GLU A 23 -13.86 9.22 -15.93
CA GLU A 23 -15.05 10.03 -15.61
C GLU A 23 -16.20 9.21 -15.00
N LEU A 24 -15.85 8.15 -14.25
CA LEU A 24 -16.80 7.38 -13.45
C LEU A 24 -17.02 8.05 -12.09
N ASP A 25 -18.13 7.72 -11.43
CA ASP A 25 -18.33 8.16 -10.06
C ASP A 25 -17.27 7.55 -9.13
N PRO A 26 -16.89 8.29 -8.06
CA PRO A 26 -15.98 7.77 -7.06
C PRO A 26 -16.46 6.43 -6.49
N PRO A 27 -15.57 5.44 -6.35
CA PRO A 27 -15.94 4.14 -5.81
C PRO A 27 -16.33 4.30 -4.35
N VAL A 28 -17.43 3.66 -3.94
CA VAL A 28 -17.81 3.59 -2.53
C VAL A 28 -17.19 2.33 -1.95
N ILE A 29 -16.34 2.51 -0.94
CA ILE A 29 -15.58 1.44 -0.30
C ILE A 29 -15.94 1.40 1.17
N SER A 30 -16.26 0.20 1.65
CA SER A 30 -16.54 -0.06 3.05
C SER A 30 -16.01 -1.43 3.43
N ALA A 31 -15.79 -1.66 4.72
CA ALA A 31 -15.48 -2.99 5.23
C ALA A 31 -16.26 -3.24 6.51
N VAL A 32 -16.69 -4.49 6.68
CA VAL A 32 -17.40 -4.96 7.86
C VAL A 32 -16.76 -6.22 8.39
N GLU A 33 -16.82 -6.41 9.70
CA GLU A 33 -16.42 -7.67 10.32
C GLU A 33 -17.34 -8.79 9.84
N ARG A 34 -16.77 -9.96 9.55
CA ARG A 34 -17.55 -11.09 9.06
C ARG A 34 -18.35 -11.72 10.20
N THR A 35 -19.54 -12.25 9.86
CA THR A 35 -20.46 -12.84 10.85
C THR A 35 -19.93 -14.10 11.52
N ASP A 36 -18.92 -14.74 10.94
CA ASP A 36 -18.21 -15.89 11.54
C ASP A 36 -17.11 -15.46 12.53
N GLY A 37 -16.89 -14.15 12.70
CA GLY A 37 -15.89 -13.59 13.61
C GLY A 37 -14.45 -13.75 13.14
N VAL A 38 -14.23 -14.13 11.87
CA VAL A 38 -12.89 -14.36 11.32
C VAL A 38 -12.63 -13.42 10.15
N GLY A 39 -11.99 -12.29 10.47
CA GLY A 39 -11.54 -11.29 9.51
C GLY A 39 -12.66 -10.36 9.02
N TYR A 40 -12.38 -9.65 7.94
CA TYR A 40 -13.22 -8.59 7.41
C TYR A 40 -13.61 -8.88 5.96
N GLN A 41 -14.79 -8.38 5.59
CA GLN A 41 -15.27 -8.32 4.22
C GLN A 41 -15.29 -6.86 3.75
N GLY A 42 -14.42 -6.54 2.80
CA GLY A 42 -14.44 -5.29 2.06
C GLY A 42 -15.49 -5.37 0.95
N VAL A 43 -16.22 -4.28 0.76
CA VAL A 43 -17.23 -4.09 -0.27
C VAL A 43 -16.84 -2.85 -1.07
N VAL A 44 -16.68 -3.03 -2.37
CA VAL A 44 -16.37 -1.96 -3.33
C VAL A 44 -17.52 -1.87 -4.31
N HIS A 45 -18.17 -0.71 -4.34
CA HIS A 45 -19.22 -0.38 -5.29
C HIS A 45 -18.67 0.56 -6.35
N VAL A 46 -18.75 0.15 -7.61
CA VAL A 46 -18.30 0.93 -8.78
C VAL A 46 -19.51 1.24 -9.65
N GLN A 47 -19.81 2.53 -9.82
CA GLN A 47 -20.80 2.99 -10.79
C GLN A 47 -20.18 2.95 -12.19
N LEU A 48 -20.86 2.33 -13.14
CA LEU A 48 -20.36 2.13 -14.51
C LEU A 48 -20.95 3.13 -15.50
N ASN A 49 -22.12 3.68 -15.18
CA ASN A 49 -22.77 4.73 -15.93
C ASN A 49 -23.41 5.73 -14.97
N GLN A 50 -23.08 7.01 -15.13
CA GLN A 50 -23.63 8.09 -14.29
C GLN A 50 -25.12 8.35 -14.57
N ASP A 51 -25.59 8.04 -15.79
CA ASP A 51 -26.98 8.28 -16.20
C ASP A 51 -27.94 7.14 -15.83
N ASP A 52 -27.42 6.00 -15.36
CA ASP A 52 -28.20 4.83 -14.96
C ASP A 52 -27.75 4.31 -13.60
N GLU A 53 -28.51 4.65 -12.56
CA GLU A 53 -28.25 4.23 -11.17
C GLU A 53 -28.21 2.70 -11.00
N ASN A 54 -28.82 1.92 -11.91
CA ASN A 54 -28.78 0.46 -11.85
C ASN A 54 -27.54 -0.15 -12.53
N SER A 55 -26.74 0.68 -13.21
CA SER A 55 -25.53 0.27 -13.90
C SER A 55 -24.32 0.34 -12.96
N TYR A 56 -24.24 -0.59 -12.01
CA TYR A 56 -23.15 -0.69 -11.06
C TYR A 56 -22.60 -2.11 -10.93
N LYS A 57 -21.42 -2.22 -10.32
CA LYS A 57 -20.82 -3.48 -9.91
C LYS A 57 -20.41 -3.43 -8.44
N VAL A 58 -20.85 -4.43 -7.68
CA VAL A 58 -20.36 -4.68 -6.32
C VAL A 58 -19.35 -5.81 -6.35
N ILE A 59 -18.22 -5.56 -5.70
CA ILE A 59 -17.06 -6.45 -5.65
C ILE A 59 -16.61 -6.59 -4.20
N TYR A 60 -16.20 -7.79 -3.84
CA TYR A 60 -15.86 -8.14 -2.46
C TYR A 60 -14.39 -8.50 -2.33
N GLY A 61 -13.79 -8.08 -1.22
CA GLY A 61 -12.47 -8.51 -0.77
C GLY A 61 -12.55 -9.10 0.63
N TYR A 62 -11.67 -10.05 0.93
CA TYR A 62 -11.61 -10.69 2.25
C TYR A 62 -10.20 -10.58 2.79
N GLY A 63 -10.06 -9.98 3.97
CA GLY A 63 -8.76 -9.69 4.57
C GLY A 63 -8.76 -9.88 6.08
N GLU A 64 -7.58 -9.82 6.67
CA GLU A 64 -7.39 -10.00 8.12
C GLU A 64 -7.93 -8.81 8.93
N ASP A 65 -7.84 -7.60 8.34
CA ASP A 65 -8.40 -6.37 8.88
C ASP A 65 -9.22 -5.60 7.83
N ALA A 66 -9.89 -4.52 8.26
CA ALA A 66 -10.73 -3.70 7.39
C ALA A 66 -9.96 -3.04 6.24
N ALA A 67 -8.70 -2.64 6.47
CA ALA A 67 -7.88 -1.98 5.46
C ALA A 67 -7.45 -2.99 4.38
N ASP A 68 -6.98 -4.16 4.80
CA ASP A 68 -6.61 -5.26 3.92
C ASP A 68 -7.79 -5.75 3.09
N ALA A 69 -8.94 -6.00 3.73
CA ALA A 69 -10.15 -6.44 3.02
C ALA A 69 -10.62 -5.40 1.98
N SER A 70 -10.56 -4.11 2.31
CA SER A 70 -10.86 -3.02 1.37
C SER A 70 -9.86 -2.96 0.22
N ASN A 71 -8.58 -3.16 0.52
CA ASN A 71 -7.49 -3.12 -0.46
C ASN A 71 -7.59 -4.30 -1.45
N ILE A 72 -7.92 -5.49 -0.97
CA ILE A 72 -8.21 -6.66 -1.80
C ILE A 72 -9.44 -6.41 -2.68
N GLY A 73 -10.52 -5.85 -2.11
CA GLY A 73 -11.72 -5.50 -2.87
C GLY A 73 -11.41 -4.49 -4.00
N ALA A 74 -10.59 -3.49 -3.72
CA ALA A 74 -10.19 -2.49 -4.71
C ALA A 74 -9.32 -3.08 -5.83
N ARG A 75 -8.43 -4.03 -5.50
CA ARG A 75 -7.64 -4.78 -6.49
C ARG A 75 -8.54 -5.56 -7.45
N GLU A 76 -9.56 -6.25 -6.94
CA GLU A 76 -10.49 -6.99 -7.80
C GLU A 76 -11.36 -6.03 -8.64
N ALA A 77 -11.70 -4.86 -8.11
CA ALA A 77 -12.38 -3.81 -8.87
C ALA A 77 -11.55 -3.28 -10.04
N LEU A 78 -10.26 -3.08 -9.84
CA LEU A 78 -9.33 -2.68 -10.91
C LEU A 78 -9.26 -3.72 -12.02
N LYS A 79 -9.22 -5.02 -11.69
CA LYS A 79 -9.25 -6.10 -12.69
C LYS A 79 -10.56 -6.10 -13.49
N PHE A 80 -11.68 -5.89 -12.81
CA PHE A 80 -12.98 -5.77 -13.47
C PHE A 80 -13.01 -4.58 -14.42
N LEU A 81 -12.59 -3.39 -13.97
CA LEU A 81 -12.58 -2.18 -14.78
C LEU A 81 -11.65 -2.30 -15.99
N HIS A 82 -10.48 -2.91 -15.83
CA HIS A 82 -9.58 -3.21 -16.94
C HIS A 82 -10.29 -3.98 -18.06
N HIS A 83 -11.08 -4.99 -17.71
CA HIS A 83 -11.85 -5.74 -18.70
C HIS A 83 -13.06 -4.95 -19.25
N PHE A 84 -13.80 -4.26 -18.37
CA PHE A 84 -15.04 -3.58 -18.72
C PHE A 84 -14.82 -2.37 -19.64
N LEU A 85 -13.85 -1.52 -19.30
CA LEU A 85 -13.53 -0.31 -20.06
C LEU A 85 -12.57 -0.61 -21.23
N ASN A 86 -12.06 -1.84 -21.30
CA ASN A 86 -11.11 -2.30 -22.32
C ASN A 86 -9.93 -1.33 -22.51
N PHE A 87 -9.46 -0.72 -21.41
CA PHE A 87 -8.23 0.05 -21.45
C PHE A 87 -7.05 -0.90 -21.29
N SER A 88 -6.04 -0.70 -22.12
CA SER A 88 -4.77 -1.34 -21.89
C SER A 88 -4.17 -0.77 -20.59
N LEU A 89 -3.67 -1.62 -19.69
CA LEU A 89 -2.76 -1.19 -18.61
C LEU A 89 -1.53 -0.42 -19.16
N VAL A 90 -1.38 -0.35 -20.48
CA VAL A 90 -0.42 0.44 -21.22
C VAL A 90 -0.76 1.95 -21.24
N ASP A 91 -2.02 2.36 -21.09
CA ASP A 91 -2.37 3.78 -20.81
C ASP A 91 -2.08 4.15 -19.33
N LEU A 92 -1.89 3.13 -18.49
CA LEU A 92 -1.24 3.23 -17.20
C LEU A 92 0.30 3.27 -17.32
N HIS A 93 0.96 3.23 -18.49
CA HIS A 93 2.44 3.31 -18.56
C HIS A 93 3.01 4.63 -18.03
N MET A 94 2.19 5.66 -17.82
CA MET A 94 2.59 6.81 -16.98
C MET A 94 2.73 6.47 -15.48
N TYR A 95 2.47 5.21 -15.07
CA TYR A 95 2.93 4.59 -13.83
C TYR A 95 4.41 4.18 -13.87
N GLU A 96 5.11 4.23 -15.00
CA GLU A 96 6.59 4.16 -14.99
C GLU A 96 7.17 5.35 -14.19
N TYR A 97 6.40 6.43 -14.01
CA TYR A 97 6.71 7.50 -13.06
C TYR A 97 6.58 7.07 -11.58
N TRP A 98 5.78 6.05 -11.28
CA TRP A 98 5.68 5.47 -9.93
C TRP A 98 6.90 4.63 -9.57
N GLU A 99 7.57 3.95 -10.50
CA GLU A 99 8.87 3.30 -10.20
C GLU A 99 9.97 4.32 -9.86
N VAL A 100 9.93 5.51 -10.47
CA VAL A 100 10.84 6.61 -10.15
C VAL A 100 10.53 7.22 -8.78
N VAL A 101 9.25 7.37 -8.42
CA VAL A 101 8.86 7.80 -7.06
C VAL A 101 9.18 6.71 -6.01
N LEU A 102 9.05 5.43 -6.36
CA LEU A 102 9.39 4.29 -5.50
C LEU A 102 10.90 4.23 -5.22
N SER A 103 11.76 4.39 -6.23
CA SER A 103 13.23 4.41 -6.04
C SER A 103 13.73 5.65 -5.26
N LEU A 104 13.08 6.80 -5.40
CA LEU A 104 13.41 8.01 -4.63
C LEU A 104 13.04 7.90 -3.14
N ILE A 105 12.11 7.03 -2.77
CA ILE A 105 11.72 6.76 -1.38
C ILE A 105 12.61 5.68 -0.76
N GLU A 106 12.96 4.64 -1.52
CA GLU A 106 13.91 3.59 -1.12
C GLU A 106 15.29 4.18 -0.76
N ASP A 107 15.80 5.13 -1.53
CA ASP A 107 17.06 5.81 -1.20
C ASP A 107 16.94 6.62 0.10
N ARG A 108 15.82 7.32 0.33
CA ARG A 108 15.63 8.15 1.53
C ARG A 108 15.63 7.33 2.82
N ASP A 109 14.95 6.18 2.83
CA ASP A 109 14.83 5.34 4.01
C ASP A 109 16.10 4.49 4.23
N HIS A 110 16.78 4.07 3.16
CA HIS A 110 18.11 3.46 3.23
C HIS A 110 19.15 4.42 3.85
N TRP A 111 19.13 5.70 3.51
CA TRP A 111 20.01 6.71 4.14
C TRP A 111 19.70 6.95 5.61
N LEU A 112 18.44 6.84 6.03
CA LEU A 112 18.03 6.97 7.43
C LEU A 112 18.49 5.76 8.28
N GLU A 113 18.28 4.54 7.80
CA GLU A 113 18.73 3.32 8.49
C GLU A 113 20.26 3.23 8.60
N LEU A 114 21.00 3.59 7.54
CA LEU A 114 22.46 3.64 7.58
C LEU A 114 22.97 4.70 8.58
N GLY A 115 22.28 5.84 8.66
CA GLY A 115 22.56 6.91 9.59
C GLY A 115 22.36 6.50 11.05
N GLU A 116 21.29 5.75 11.35
CA GLU A 116 21.02 5.23 12.69
C GLU A 116 21.99 4.12 13.10
N HIS A 117 22.31 3.20 12.20
CA HIS A 117 23.26 2.12 12.46
C HIS A 117 24.68 2.63 12.71
N LYS A 118 25.12 3.62 11.92
CA LYS A 118 26.43 4.27 12.10
C LYS A 118 26.50 5.03 13.42
N ASN A 119 25.45 5.74 13.81
CA ASN A 119 25.39 6.41 15.12
C ASN A 119 25.43 5.44 16.28
N LYS A 120 24.72 4.31 16.19
CA LYS A 120 24.71 3.28 17.24
C LYS A 120 26.09 2.65 17.43
N LYS A 121 26.80 2.36 16.33
CA LYS A 121 28.17 1.83 16.38
C LYS A 121 29.16 2.83 16.98
N LEU A 122 29.13 4.09 16.56
CA LEU A 122 30.00 5.13 17.11
C LEU A 122 29.76 5.36 18.61
N LYS A 123 28.50 5.27 19.06
CA LYS A 123 28.16 5.35 20.48
C LYS A 123 28.75 4.18 21.28
N GLN A 124 28.64 2.95 20.77
CA GLN A 124 29.22 1.77 21.42
C GLN A 124 30.76 1.83 21.49
N GLU A 125 31.42 2.27 20.41
CA GLU A 125 32.88 2.44 20.41
C GLU A 125 33.33 3.50 21.42
N ARG A 126 32.60 4.63 21.52
CA ARG A 126 32.88 5.66 22.53
C ARG A 126 32.69 5.11 23.95
N ASP A 127 31.58 4.43 24.20
CA ASP A 127 31.26 3.92 25.54
C ASP A 127 32.28 2.85 25.99
N MET A 128 32.81 2.02 25.07
CA MET A 128 33.90 1.08 25.37
C MET A 128 35.24 1.78 25.66
N LEU A 129 35.57 2.85 24.92
CA LEU A 129 36.80 3.61 25.16
C LEU A 129 36.76 4.33 26.52
N GLU A 130 35.61 4.88 26.91
CA GLU A 130 35.39 5.45 28.24
C GLU A 130 35.53 4.39 29.35
N GLU A 131 35.02 3.17 29.13
CA GLU A 131 35.13 2.10 30.11
C GLU A 131 36.58 1.58 30.27
N MET A 132 37.34 1.52 29.17
CA MET A 132 38.75 1.12 29.19
C MET A 132 39.64 2.18 29.87
N THR A 133 39.38 3.46 29.64
CA THR A 133 40.12 4.56 30.28
C THR A 133 39.84 4.61 31.78
N ASN A 134 38.58 4.47 32.20
CA ASN A 134 38.21 4.42 33.62
C ASN A 134 38.81 3.22 34.37
N LYS A 135 39.08 2.10 33.69
CA LYS A 135 39.75 0.92 34.27
C LYS A 135 41.28 1.06 34.35
N GLN A 136 41.88 1.99 33.62
CA GLN A 136 43.32 2.27 33.69
C GLN A 136 43.67 3.33 34.75
N GLU A 137 42.71 4.16 35.15
CA GLU A 137 42.89 5.21 36.16
C GLU A 137 42.49 4.77 37.59
N SER A 138 42.05 3.52 37.78
CA SER A 138 41.72 2.91 39.08
C SER A 138 42.74 1.86 39.51
#